data_AF-A0A3C0N8B6-F1
#
_entry.id   AF-A0A3C0N8B6-F1
#
_cell.length_a   1.000
_cell.length_b   1.000
_cell.length_c   1.000
_cell.angle_alpha   90.00
_cell.angle_beta   90.00
_cell.angle_gamma   90.00
#
_symmetry.space_group_name_H-M   'P 1'
#
loop_
_entity.id
_entity.type
_entity.pdbx_description
1 polymer ?
#
loop_
_entity_poly.entity_id
_entity_poly.type
_entity_poly.pdbx_seq_one_letter_code
_entity_poly.pdbx_strand_id
1 'polypeptide(L)'
;MVYSDFKLSELIKTFGLTLSETVDLFADVAEVECSENLAFNLKDNIPLAVAIGTEKARSEMIIAPILLEMKRRSTHQISLFSGIDFNVDFEKGLNGICDFIISLSPEQLFIKAPVITLVEAKNDNIKAGLGQCVAEMIAAQLFNEREGNDIQPIYGVVTTGELWKFLKLEGKLVSIDLSNYPVGNANKILGILLSTISIA
;
A
#
# COMPACT_ATOMS: atom_id res chain seq x y z
N MET A 1 -10.23 -0.74 19.66
CA MET A 1 -10.00 -1.39 18.35
C MET A 1 -8.93 -0.57 17.66
N VAL A 2 -7.95 -1.22 17.04
CA VAL A 2 -6.92 -0.59 16.21
C VAL A 2 -6.96 -1.21 14.82
N TYR A 3 -6.18 -0.67 13.86
CA TYR A 3 -6.18 -1.19 12.49
C TYR A 3 -6.03 -2.72 12.39
N SER A 4 -5.12 -3.30 13.17
CA SER A 4 -4.84 -4.74 13.17
C SER A 4 -5.96 -5.62 13.74
N ASP A 5 -6.95 -5.04 14.41
CA ASP A 5 -8.11 -5.78 14.93
C ASP A 5 -9.17 -6.04 13.83
N PHE A 6 -9.13 -5.30 12.71
CA PHE A 6 -10.19 -5.35 11.72
C PHE A 6 -10.12 -6.59 10.81
N LYS A 7 -11.27 -7.29 10.71
CA LYS A 7 -11.53 -8.25 9.64
C LYS A 7 -12.28 -7.58 8.50
N LEU A 8 -11.95 -7.94 7.26
CA LEU A 8 -12.58 -7.37 6.06
C LEU A 8 -14.11 -7.46 6.09
N SER A 9 -14.67 -8.60 6.49
CA SER A 9 -16.13 -8.80 6.57
C SER A 9 -16.82 -7.90 7.60
N GLU A 10 -16.12 -7.55 8.68
CA GLU A 10 -16.63 -6.65 9.72
C GLU A 10 -16.57 -5.21 9.24
N LEU A 11 -15.45 -4.79 8.62
CA LEU A 11 -15.30 -3.46 8.03
C LEU A 11 -16.38 -3.13 7.01
N ILE A 12 -16.69 -4.07 6.11
CA ILE A 12 -17.73 -3.89 5.10
C ILE A 12 -19.06 -3.49 5.74
N LYS A 13 -19.44 -4.15 6.84
CA LYS A 13 -20.69 -3.86 7.57
C LYS A 13 -20.58 -2.56 8.36
N THR A 14 -19.50 -2.38 9.12
CA THR A 14 -19.33 -1.25 10.03
C THR A 14 -19.24 0.08 9.29
N PHE A 15 -18.58 0.11 8.13
CA PHE A 15 -18.35 1.33 7.35
C PHE A 15 -19.28 1.47 6.14
N GLY A 16 -20.20 0.51 5.94
CA GLY A 16 -21.16 0.50 4.83
C GLY A 16 -20.48 0.43 3.47
N LEU A 17 -19.43 -0.41 3.35
CA LEU A 17 -18.68 -0.55 2.11
C LEU A 17 -19.37 -1.53 1.17
N THR A 18 -19.08 -1.42 -0.12
CA THR A 18 -19.38 -2.45 -1.11
C THR A 18 -18.06 -3.07 -1.56
N LEU A 19 -17.99 -4.40 -1.60
CA LEU A 19 -16.83 -5.12 -2.08
C LEU A 19 -17.04 -5.52 -3.55
N SER A 20 -16.06 -5.19 -4.39
CA SER A 20 -15.93 -5.71 -5.75
C SER A 20 -14.66 -6.54 -5.84
N GLU A 21 -14.80 -7.80 -6.22
CA GLU A 21 -13.66 -8.67 -6.53
C GLU A 21 -13.49 -8.68 -8.04
N THR A 22 -12.36 -8.14 -8.52
CA THR A 22 -12.09 -7.97 -9.95
C THR A 22 -10.81 -8.69 -10.30
N VAL A 23 -10.82 -9.49 -11.36
CA VAL A 23 -9.58 -10.04 -11.92
C VAL A 23 -8.93 -8.95 -12.78
N ASP A 24 -7.62 -8.80 -12.67
CA ASP A 24 -6.84 -7.95 -13.57
C ASP A 24 -7.19 -6.45 -13.51
N LEU A 25 -7.50 -5.97 -12.30
CA LEU A 25 -7.84 -4.56 -12.03
C LEU A 25 -6.76 -3.58 -12.55
N PHE A 26 -5.50 -4.02 -12.61
CA PHE A 26 -4.36 -3.24 -13.08
C PHE A 26 -3.66 -3.85 -14.32
N ALA A 27 -4.35 -4.70 -15.10
CA ALA A 27 -3.73 -5.34 -16.27
C ALA A 27 -3.25 -4.34 -17.32
N ASP A 28 -4.01 -3.28 -17.57
CA ASP A 28 -3.68 -2.25 -18.58
C ASP A 28 -2.52 -1.33 -18.17
N VAL A 29 -2.07 -1.38 -16.91
CA VAL A 29 -0.94 -0.56 -16.46
C VAL A 29 0.35 -1.05 -17.12
N ALA A 30 1.04 -0.19 -17.85
CA ALA A 30 2.31 -0.54 -18.47
C ALA A 30 3.37 -0.93 -17.42
N GLU A 31 4.20 -1.91 -17.76
CA GLU A 31 5.38 -2.21 -16.94
C GLU A 31 6.38 -1.07 -16.99
N VAL A 32 7.04 -0.84 -15.86
CA VAL A 32 8.11 0.14 -15.75
C VAL A 32 9.37 -0.59 -15.33
N GLU A 33 10.38 -0.60 -16.21
CA GLU A 33 11.64 -1.30 -15.95
C GLU A 33 12.31 -0.75 -14.68
N CYS A 34 12.62 -1.63 -13.73
CA CYS A 34 13.37 -1.29 -12.52
C CYS A 34 14.76 -0.75 -12.87
N SER A 35 15.32 0.13 -12.02
CA SER A 35 16.73 0.53 -12.17
C SER A 35 17.66 -0.68 -12.01
N GLU A 36 18.82 -0.64 -12.66
CA GLU A 36 19.84 -1.68 -12.54
C GLU A 36 20.21 -1.97 -11.07
N ASN A 37 20.28 -0.91 -10.24
CA ASN A 37 20.55 -1.04 -8.81
C ASN A 37 19.43 -1.80 -8.07
N LEU A 38 18.17 -1.47 -8.34
CA LEU A 38 17.05 -2.19 -7.72
C LEU A 38 17.02 -3.65 -8.17
N ALA A 39 17.15 -3.90 -9.48
CA ALA A 39 17.16 -5.25 -10.03
C ALA A 39 18.32 -6.09 -9.46
N PHE A 40 19.51 -5.50 -9.36
CA PHE A 40 20.68 -6.13 -8.74
C PHE A 40 20.42 -6.49 -7.27
N ASN A 41 19.92 -5.54 -6.47
CA ASN A 41 19.67 -5.78 -5.04
C ASN A 41 18.58 -6.84 -4.83
N LEU A 42 17.47 -6.77 -5.57
CA LEU A 42 16.37 -7.71 -5.43
C LEU A 42 16.79 -9.16 -5.70
N LYS A 43 17.71 -9.37 -6.65
CA LYS A 43 18.23 -10.70 -6.98
C LYS A 43 18.82 -11.43 -5.76
N ASP A 44 19.57 -10.71 -4.93
CA ASP A 44 20.23 -11.29 -3.75
C ASP A 44 19.36 -11.16 -2.49
N ASN A 45 18.61 -10.07 -2.37
CA ASN A 45 17.77 -9.78 -1.21
C ASN A 45 16.56 -10.70 -1.10
N ILE A 46 15.90 -11.06 -2.22
CA ILE A 46 14.68 -11.87 -2.17
C ILE A 46 14.97 -13.25 -1.55
N PRO A 47 15.95 -14.06 -2.01
CA PRO A 47 16.26 -15.33 -1.38
C PRO A 47 16.64 -15.19 0.10
N LEU A 48 17.40 -14.15 0.46
CA LEU A 48 17.84 -13.91 1.83
C LEU A 48 16.66 -13.57 2.75
N ALA A 49 15.79 -12.64 2.33
CA ALA A 49 14.63 -12.23 3.11
C ALA A 49 13.65 -13.39 3.34
N VAL A 50 13.45 -14.21 2.31
CA VAL A 50 12.64 -15.44 2.41
C VAL A 50 13.27 -16.44 3.37
N ALA A 51 14.60 -16.64 3.30
CA ALA A 51 15.31 -17.53 4.21
C ALA A 51 15.26 -17.06 5.67
N ILE A 52 15.29 -15.74 5.91
CA ILE A 52 15.12 -15.16 7.26
C ILE A 52 13.67 -15.31 7.74
N GLY A 53 12.69 -15.13 6.86
CA GLY A 53 11.28 -15.46 7.12
C GLY A 53 10.55 -14.52 8.08
N THR A 54 11.01 -13.29 8.24
CA THR A 54 10.34 -12.28 9.10
C THR A 54 9.74 -11.13 8.28
N GLU A 55 8.67 -10.51 8.79
CA GLU A 55 8.04 -9.31 8.17
C GLU A 55 9.07 -8.21 8.03
N LYS A 56 9.91 -8.03 9.05
CA LYS A 56 10.98 -7.03 9.03
C LYS A 56 11.97 -7.25 7.88
N ALA A 57 12.45 -8.49 7.69
CA ALA A 57 13.36 -8.79 6.59
C ALA A 57 12.70 -8.56 5.22
N ARG A 58 11.44 -8.99 5.04
CA ARG A 58 10.66 -8.75 3.81
C ARG A 58 10.45 -7.26 3.57
N SER A 59 10.11 -6.50 4.61
CA SER A 59 9.93 -5.05 4.56
C SER A 59 11.20 -4.31 4.18
N GLU A 60 12.33 -4.60 4.83
CA GLU A 60 13.59 -3.87 4.60
C GLU A 60 14.30 -4.27 3.30
N MET A 61 14.21 -5.54 2.90
CA MET A 61 15.02 -6.08 1.80
C MET A 61 14.27 -6.16 0.47
N ILE A 62 12.93 -6.15 0.48
CA ILE A 62 12.10 -6.28 -0.73
C ILE A 62 11.16 -5.08 -0.90
N ILE A 63 10.30 -4.83 0.08
CA ILE A 63 9.20 -3.85 -0.04
C ILE A 63 9.76 -2.42 -0.08
N ALA A 64 10.55 -2.03 0.92
CA ALA A 64 11.13 -0.70 1.01
C ALA A 64 12.00 -0.32 -0.21
N PRO A 65 12.88 -1.20 -0.75
CA PRO A 65 13.62 -0.91 -1.98
C PRO A 65 12.74 -0.57 -3.19
N ILE A 66 11.61 -1.27 -3.37
CA ILE A 66 10.66 -0.99 -4.45
C ILE A 66 9.97 0.36 -4.24
N LEU A 67 9.53 0.66 -3.00
CA LEU A 67 8.90 1.94 -2.68
C LEU A 67 9.88 3.13 -2.76
N LEU A 68 11.16 2.91 -2.44
CA LEU A 68 12.21 3.91 -2.62
C LEU A 68 12.48 4.20 -4.09
N GLU A 69 12.42 3.18 -4.96
CA GLU A 69 12.48 3.38 -6.41
C GLU A 69 11.30 4.21 -6.92
N MET A 70 10.09 3.92 -6.45
CA MET A 70 8.90 4.73 -6.75
C MET A 70 9.11 6.21 -6.37
N LYS A 71 9.58 6.49 -5.13
CA LYS A 71 9.88 7.87 -4.69
C LYS A 71 10.95 8.56 -5.53
N ARG A 72 11.99 7.83 -5.95
CA ARG A 72 13.04 8.37 -6.84
C ARG A 72 12.47 8.75 -8.21
N ARG A 73 11.58 7.93 -8.77
CA ARG A 73 10.96 8.17 -10.09
C ARG A 73 9.91 9.26 -10.09
N SER A 74 9.24 9.49 -8.97
CA SER A 74 8.30 10.61 -8.80
C SER A 74 8.99 11.96 -8.57
N THR A 75 10.27 12.10 -8.95
CA THR A 75 11.12 13.30 -8.75
C THR A 75 11.04 13.88 -7.34
N HIS A 76 10.87 13.03 -6.33
CA HIS A 76 10.73 13.40 -4.91
C HIS A 76 9.51 14.28 -4.59
N GLN A 77 8.49 14.29 -5.45
CA GLN A 77 7.20 14.98 -5.22
C GLN A 77 6.27 14.23 -4.25
N ILE A 78 6.68 13.05 -3.80
CA ILE A 78 5.94 12.24 -2.82
C ILE A 78 6.78 12.04 -1.56
N SER A 79 6.09 11.80 -0.46
CA SER A 79 6.66 11.37 0.81
C SER A 79 6.38 9.89 1.02
N LEU A 80 7.34 9.20 1.64
CA LEU A 80 7.27 7.78 1.95
C LEU A 80 7.59 7.62 3.43
N PHE A 81 6.62 7.17 4.22
CA PHE A 81 6.82 6.85 5.63
C PHE A 81 6.84 5.33 5.81
N SER A 82 7.58 4.86 6.81
CA SER A 82 7.65 3.44 7.16
C SER A 82 7.51 3.27 8.67
N GLY A 83 6.62 2.37 9.11
CA GLY A 83 6.38 2.06 10.52
C GLY A 83 5.99 3.29 11.35
N ILE A 84 5.05 4.10 10.86
CA ILE A 84 4.64 5.36 11.48
C ILE A 84 3.23 5.30 12.04
N ASP A 85 2.99 5.99 13.15
CA ASP A 85 1.66 6.19 13.70
C ASP A 85 0.77 6.98 12.73
N PHE A 86 -0.42 6.46 12.48
CA PHE A 86 -1.44 7.13 11.68
C PHE A 86 -2.80 7.08 12.38
N ASN A 87 -2.96 7.96 13.38
CA ASN A 87 -4.11 7.96 14.28
C ASN A 87 -5.16 8.99 13.82
N VAL A 88 -6.14 8.56 13.02
CA VAL A 88 -7.12 9.46 12.38
C VAL A 88 -8.41 9.57 13.19
N ASP A 89 -8.96 8.45 13.67
CA ASP A 89 -10.23 8.44 14.40
C ASP A 89 -10.30 7.28 15.40
N PHE A 90 -9.95 7.55 16.66
CA PHE A 90 -9.92 6.57 17.74
C PHE A 90 -11.30 5.96 18.05
N GLU A 91 -12.38 6.75 17.92
CA GLU A 91 -13.73 6.26 18.20
C GLU A 91 -14.15 5.18 17.19
N LYS A 92 -13.69 5.32 15.95
CA LYS A 92 -13.91 4.34 14.88
C LYS A 92 -12.83 3.27 14.80
N GLY A 93 -11.84 3.28 15.70
CA GLY A 93 -10.70 2.36 15.68
C GLY A 93 -9.73 2.57 14.51
N LEU A 94 -9.83 3.71 13.82
CA LEU A 94 -8.96 4.10 12.70
C LEU A 94 -7.68 4.72 13.24
N ASN A 95 -6.90 3.90 13.94
CA ASN A 95 -5.68 4.28 14.64
C ASN A 95 -4.73 3.07 14.78
N GLY A 96 -3.44 3.35 14.84
CA GLY A 96 -2.38 2.36 14.86
C GLY A 96 -1.17 2.76 14.02
N ILE A 97 -0.23 1.81 13.89
CA ILE A 97 0.97 1.95 13.06
C ILE A 97 0.64 1.38 11.67
N CYS A 98 0.98 2.13 10.63
CA CYS A 98 0.98 1.63 9.26
C CYS A 98 2.39 1.25 8.84
N ASP A 99 2.52 0.15 8.10
CA ASP A 99 3.82 -0.32 7.61
C ASP A 99 4.44 0.65 6.62
N PHE A 100 3.68 1.13 5.62
CA PHE A 100 4.10 2.23 4.76
C PHE A 100 2.95 3.13 4.33
N ILE A 101 3.25 4.43 4.23
CA ILE A 101 2.32 5.48 3.77
C ILE A 101 2.99 6.30 2.69
N ILE A 102 2.29 6.51 1.58
CA ILE A 102 2.69 7.42 0.50
C ILE A 102 1.73 8.60 0.45
N SER A 103 2.27 9.82 0.47
CA SER A 103 1.49 11.05 0.28
C SER A 103 1.98 11.84 -0.94
N LEU A 104 1.07 12.52 -1.64
CA LEU A 104 1.39 13.41 -2.77
C LEU A 104 1.87 14.78 -2.25
N SER A 105 2.97 14.73 -1.51
CA SER A 105 3.58 15.89 -0.89
C SER A 105 5.08 15.62 -0.73
N PRO A 106 5.96 16.58 -1.06
CA PRO A 106 7.40 16.41 -0.87
C PRO A 106 7.82 16.42 0.63
N GLU A 107 6.94 16.86 1.54
CA GLU A 107 7.22 16.95 2.96
C GLU A 107 7.37 15.57 3.63
N GLN A 108 8.57 15.28 4.15
CA GLN A 108 8.94 13.97 4.67
C GLN A 108 8.99 13.89 6.21
N LEU A 109 8.88 15.03 6.91
CA LEU A 109 9.01 15.10 8.37
C LEU A 109 7.74 14.70 9.11
N PHE A 110 6.58 14.82 8.46
CA PHE A 110 5.26 14.47 8.98
C PHE A 110 4.33 14.16 7.82
N ILE A 111 3.33 13.32 8.08
CA ILE A 111 2.33 12.93 7.07
C ILE A 111 1.50 14.16 6.73
N LYS A 112 1.41 14.48 5.44
CA LYS A 112 0.65 15.61 4.92
C LYS A 112 -0.32 15.13 3.86
N ALA A 113 -1.53 15.69 3.85
CA ALA A 113 -2.50 15.37 2.83
C ALA A 113 -2.02 15.82 1.42
N PRO A 114 -2.38 15.07 0.37
CA PRO A 114 -3.19 13.86 0.44
C PRO A 114 -2.35 12.58 0.56
N VAL A 115 -2.74 11.68 1.46
CA VAL A 115 -2.29 10.28 1.52
C VAL A 115 -2.97 9.51 0.41
N ILE A 116 -2.21 8.85 -0.48
CA ILE A 116 -2.75 8.22 -1.69
C ILE A 116 -2.56 6.70 -1.74
N THR A 117 -1.52 6.17 -1.09
CA THR A 117 -1.24 4.73 -1.13
C THR A 117 -0.78 4.23 0.23
N LEU A 118 -1.37 3.11 0.67
CA LEU A 118 -1.02 2.38 1.88
C LEU A 118 -0.45 1.02 1.49
N VAL A 119 0.62 0.58 2.15
CA VAL A 119 1.19 -0.75 1.93
C VAL A 119 1.32 -1.46 3.26
N GLU A 120 0.61 -2.58 3.38
CA GLU A 120 0.58 -3.44 4.56
C GLU A 120 1.37 -4.72 4.28
N ALA A 121 2.42 -4.96 5.05
CA ALA A 121 3.24 -6.17 4.95
C ALA A 121 2.66 -7.29 5.82
N LYS A 122 2.80 -8.53 5.35
CA LYS A 122 2.45 -9.73 6.12
C LYS A 122 3.53 -10.79 5.94
N ASN A 123 3.68 -11.69 6.92
CA ASN A 123 4.65 -12.79 6.80
C ASN A 123 4.33 -13.77 5.66
N ASP A 124 3.08 -14.21 5.57
CA ASP A 124 2.70 -15.37 4.76
C ASP A 124 1.31 -15.24 4.13
N ASN A 125 0.36 -14.56 4.80
CA ASN A 125 -1.04 -14.56 4.41
C ASN A 125 -1.55 -13.18 4.01
N ILE A 126 -1.65 -12.95 2.69
CA ILE A 126 -2.25 -11.74 2.11
C ILE A 126 -3.70 -11.52 2.62
N LYS A 127 -4.51 -12.57 2.74
CA LYS A 127 -5.92 -12.41 3.13
C LYS A 127 -6.05 -11.85 4.55
N ALA A 128 -5.10 -12.14 5.43
CA ALA A 128 -5.09 -11.63 6.79
C ALA A 128 -4.85 -10.10 6.83
N GLY A 129 -4.13 -9.53 5.86
CA GLY A 129 -3.85 -8.09 5.80
C GLY A 129 -4.94 -7.25 5.12
N LEU A 130 -5.91 -7.86 4.43
CA LEU A 130 -6.93 -7.12 3.67
C LEU A 130 -7.80 -6.23 4.57
N GLY A 131 -8.19 -6.73 5.75
CA GLY A 131 -8.98 -5.94 6.69
C GLY A 131 -8.22 -4.70 7.14
N GLN A 132 -7.03 -4.91 7.68
CA GLN A 132 -6.16 -3.83 8.15
C GLN A 132 -5.89 -2.78 7.05
N CYS A 133 -5.46 -3.20 5.86
CA CYS A 133 -5.18 -2.30 4.75
C CYS A 133 -6.41 -1.47 4.34
N VAL A 134 -7.61 -2.09 4.28
CA VAL A 134 -8.85 -1.35 3.98
C VAL A 134 -9.19 -0.35 5.08
N ALA A 135 -8.95 -0.67 6.36
CA ALA A 135 -9.15 0.28 7.45
C ALA A 135 -8.23 1.51 7.32
N GLU A 136 -6.96 1.28 6.97
CA GLU A 136 -5.98 2.35 6.72
C GLU A 136 -6.37 3.21 5.51
N MET A 137 -6.90 2.60 4.44
CA MET A 137 -7.42 3.34 3.28
C MET A 137 -8.61 4.24 3.66
N ILE A 138 -9.52 3.75 4.50
CA ILE A 138 -10.65 4.56 5.03
C ILE A 138 -10.12 5.71 5.89
N ALA A 139 -9.12 5.45 6.72
CA ALA A 139 -8.47 6.47 7.53
C ALA A 139 -7.80 7.53 6.66
N ALA A 140 -7.12 7.14 5.58
CA ALA A 140 -6.54 8.06 4.62
C ALA A 140 -7.59 8.92 3.92
N GLN A 141 -8.70 8.34 3.47
CA GLN A 141 -9.81 9.10 2.89
C GLN A 141 -10.36 10.15 3.87
N LEU A 142 -10.56 9.78 5.13
CA LEU A 142 -11.04 10.67 6.18
C LEU A 142 -10.02 11.77 6.56
N PHE A 143 -8.74 11.41 6.63
CA PHE A 143 -7.65 12.37 6.88
C PHE A 143 -7.58 13.40 5.76
N ASN A 144 -7.60 12.94 4.51
CA ASN A 144 -7.59 13.76 3.32
C ASN A 144 -8.79 14.73 3.26
N GLU A 145 -10.01 14.23 3.53
CA GLU A 145 -11.23 15.04 3.61
C GLU A 145 -11.10 16.15 4.67
N ARG A 146 -10.63 15.82 5.88
CA ARG A 146 -10.46 16.78 6.98
C ARG A 146 -9.42 17.86 6.68
N GLU A 147 -8.39 17.54 5.91
CA GLU A 147 -7.38 18.48 5.42
C GLU A 147 -7.80 19.21 4.12
N GLY A 148 -9.07 19.10 3.71
CA GLY A 148 -9.62 19.80 2.55
C GLY A 148 -9.16 19.28 1.19
N ASN A 149 -8.64 18.05 1.13
CA ASN A 149 -8.10 17.41 -0.07
C ASN A 149 -8.77 16.04 -0.31
N ASP A 150 -10.07 16.00 -0.59
CA ASP A 150 -10.84 14.77 -0.87
C ASP A 150 -10.49 14.17 -2.26
N ILE A 151 -9.24 13.73 -2.40
CA ILE A 151 -8.78 13.04 -3.59
C ILE A 151 -9.28 11.60 -3.59
N GLN A 152 -9.64 11.13 -4.77
CA GLN A 152 -10.05 9.75 -4.98
C GLN A 152 -9.45 9.25 -6.29
N PRO A 153 -9.15 7.95 -6.38
CA PRO A 153 -9.29 6.94 -5.32
C PRO A 153 -8.10 6.87 -4.36
N ILE A 154 -8.28 6.19 -3.22
CA ILE A 154 -7.18 5.76 -2.33
C ILE A 154 -6.75 4.35 -2.73
N TYR A 155 -5.44 4.11 -2.79
CA TYR A 155 -4.88 2.81 -3.15
C TYR A 155 -4.34 2.07 -1.93
N GLY A 156 -4.46 0.74 -1.97
CA GLY A 156 -3.96 -0.15 -0.94
C GLY A 156 -3.16 -1.28 -1.56
N VAL A 157 -2.17 -1.76 -0.81
CA VAL A 157 -1.37 -2.92 -1.18
C VAL A 157 -1.26 -3.81 0.04
N VAL A 158 -1.53 -5.10 -0.13
CA VAL A 158 -1.15 -6.11 0.86
C VAL A 158 -0.10 -7.01 0.24
N THR A 159 1.02 -7.18 0.93
CA THR A 159 2.18 -7.90 0.36
C THR A 159 2.86 -8.79 1.38
N THR A 160 3.36 -9.93 0.90
CA THR A 160 4.31 -10.77 1.67
C THR A 160 5.76 -10.50 1.30
N GLY A 161 6.03 -9.43 0.55
CA GLY A 161 7.28 -9.24 -0.17
C GLY A 161 7.37 -10.11 -1.42
N GLU A 162 7.01 -11.39 -1.34
CA GLU A 162 7.00 -12.32 -2.48
C GLU A 162 5.79 -12.16 -3.39
N LEU A 163 4.61 -11.90 -2.82
CA LEU A 163 3.35 -11.71 -3.54
C LEU A 163 2.74 -10.38 -3.16
N TRP A 164 2.25 -9.64 -4.16
CA TRP A 164 1.65 -8.33 -4.03
C TRP A 164 0.20 -8.39 -4.51
N LYS A 165 -0.71 -7.86 -3.70
CA LYS A 165 -2.13 -7.71 -4.04
C LYS A 165 -2.53 -6.26 -3.90
N PHE A 166 -3.20 -5.73 -4.93
CA PHE A 166 -3.59 -4.33 -5.00
C PHE A 166 -5.08 -4.15 -4.75
N LEU A 167 -5.41 -3.01 -4.15
CA LEU A 167 -6.74 -2.58 -3.77
C LEU A 167 -6.95 -1.13 -4.21
N LYS A 168 -8.22 -0.78 -4.47
CA LYS A 168 -8.66 0.59 -4.78
C LYS A 168 -9.92 0.89 -3.96
N LEU A 169 -9.95 2.01 -3.25
CA LEU A 169 -11.11 2.54 -2.54
C LEU A 169 -11.57 3.84 -3.21
N GLU A 170 -12.81 3.86 -3.66
CA GLU A 170 -13.45 5.05 -4.24
C GLU A 170 -14.81 5.25 -3.58
N GLY A 171 -14.93 6.30 -2.77
CA GLY A 171 -16.07 6.55 -1.90
C GLY A 171 -16.34 5.42 -0.89
N LYS A 172 -17.20 4.47 -1.26
CA LYS A 172 -17.57 3.28 -0.47
C LYS A 172 -17.29 1.96 -1.19
N LEU A 173 -16.79 2.01 -2.41
CA LEU A 173 -16.47 0.84 -3.20
C LEU A 173 -15.01 0.43 -2.95
N VAL A 174 -14.81 -0.73 -2.35
CA VAL A 174 -13.50 -1.39 -2.25
C VAL A 174 -13.39 -2.39 -3.39
N SER A 175 -12.48 -2.15 -4.32
CA SER A 175 -12.12 -3.09 -5.38
C SER A 175 -10.84 -3.82 -4.99
N ILE A 176 -10.88 -5.15 -4.97
CA ILE A 176 -9.71 -5.99 -4.70
C ILE A 176 -9.33 -6.72 -5.99
N ASP A 177 -8.08 -6.55 -6.42
CA ASP A 177 -7.54 -7.33 -7.52
C ASP A 177 -7.36 -8.79 -7.08
N LEU A 178 -8.04 -9.72 -7.73
CA LEU A 178 -7.90 -11.15 -7.46
C LEU A 178 -6.56 -11.69 -7.97
N SER A 179 -5.95 -11.03 -8.95
CA SER A 179 -4.60 -11.36 -9.43
C SER A 179 -3.57 -11.09 -8.32
N ASN A 180 -2.55 -11.97 -8.24
CA ASN A 180 -1.40 -11.77 -7.37
C ASN A 180 -0.19 -11.49 -8.25
N TYR A 181 0.58 -10.47 -7.90
CA TYR A 181 1.77 -10.08 -8.62
C TYR A 181 3.00 -10.62 -7.87
N PRO A 182 3.69 -11.62 -8.41
CA PRO A 182 4.92 -12.12 -7.78
C PRO A 182 6.02 -11.06 -7.90
N VAL A 183 6.90 -11.00 -6.90
CA VAL A 183 8.05 -10.07 -6.89
C VAL A 183 9.02 -10.28 -8.05
N GLY A 184 9.02 -11.47 -8.66
CA GLY A 184 9.73 -11.71 -9.92
C GLY A 184 9.28 -10.81 -11.07
N ASN A 185 8.05 -10.26 -11.00
CA ASN A 185 7.51 -9.27 -11.92
C ASN A 185 7.63 -7.84 -11.34
N ALA A 186 8.78 -7.50 -10.76
CA ALA A 186 9.03 -6.21 -10.12
C ALA A 186 8.72 -5.01 -11.03
N ASN A 187 8.96 -5.13 -12.34
CA ASN A 187 8.63 -4.10 -13.33
C ASN A 187 7.13 -3.78 -13.38
N LYS A 188 6.28 -4.82 -13.33
CA LYS A 188 4.82 -4.65 -13.29
C LYS A 188 4.37 -4.05 -11.97
N ILE A 189 4.91 -4.53 -10.84
CA ILE A 189 4.62 -3.99 -9.50
C ILE A 189 4.98 -2.50 -9.45
N LEU A 190 6.18 -2.12 -9.92
CA LEU A 190 6.62 -0.73 -9.98
C LEU A 190 5.72 0.11 -10.89
N GLY A 191 5.33 -0.42 -12.05
CA GLY A 191 4.38 0.25 -12.95
C GLY A 191 3.03 0.55 -12.27
N ILE A 192 2.47 -0.44 -11.56
CA ILE A 192 1.22 -0.27 -10.80
C ILE A 192 1.40 0.80 -9.71
N LEU A 193 2.45 0.72 -8.90
CA LEU A 193 2.74 1.71 -7.86
C LEU A 193 2.90 3.13 -8.42
N LEU A 194 3.60 3.29 -9.53
CA LEU A 194 3.74 4.61 -10.17
C LEU A 194 2.41 5.13 -10.74
N SER A 195 1.54 4.24 -11.21
CA SER A 195 0.21 4.63 -11.68
C SER A 195 -0.68 5.20 -10.57
N THR A 196 -0.51 4.77 -9.31
CA THR A 196 -1.33 5.29 -8.19
C THR A 196 -1.06 6.75 -7.86
N ILE A 197 0.14 7.24 -8.18
CA ILE A 197 0.56 8.63 -7.91
C ILE A 197 0.49 9.54 -9.14
N SER A 198 0.12 9.00 -10.31
CA SER A 198 0.02 9.75 -11.56
C SER A 198 -1.35 10.41 -11.77
N ILE A 199 -2.21 10.41 -10.74
CA ILE A 199 -3.64 10.81 -10.80
C ILE A 199 -3.85 12.27 -10.31
N ALA A 200 -2.77 13.05 -10.21
CA ALA A 200 -2.81 14.49 -9.92
C ALA A 200 -2.68 15.34 -11.20
#